data_AF-A0A7G2C2D4-F1
#
_entry.id   AF-A0A7G2C2D4-F1
#
_cell.length_a   1.000
_cell.length_b   1.000
_cell.length_c   1.000
_cell.angle_alpha   90.00
_cell.angle_beta   90.00
_cell.angle_gamma   90.00
#
_symmetry.space_group_name_H-M   'P 1'
#
loop_
_entity.id
_entity.type
_entity.pdbx_description
1 polymer ?
#
loop_
_entity_poly.entity_id
_entity_poly.type
_entity_poly.pdbx_seq_one_letter_code
_entity_poly.pdbx_strand_id
1 'polypeptide(L)'
;MFSSSNIVRRGVFHSAPATYPFVKPFNDTPHDQDRHRYDRVSTLHKKKDWPEWMDRGADGTGHGIGLHRSHPLSKLKGNLRRGPSDVPRVLNMMIQGVWHKSGVKLYFRGGKPPNPSKHPYLTGEPCPVYGWRVTDPGVIREFSVPAVEKDKVRYKPYVALQERKIMNFDATVPAKVGETGDQSEKPDSKPLMKRLFFWK
;
A
#
# COMPACT_ATOMS: atom_id res chain seq x y z
N MET A 1 -1.12 -29.86 -23.37
CA MET A 1 -0.58 -28.97 -22.33
C MET A 1 -0.80 -27.53 -22.77
N PHE A 2 -1.82 -26.86 -22.24
CA PHE A 2 -2.15 -25.49 -22.64
C PHE A 2 -1.32 -24.51 -21.80
N SER A 3 -0.44 -23.76 -22.48
CA SER A 3 0.33 -22.67 -21.91
C SER A 3 -0.59 -21.45 -21.75
N SER A 4 -0.94 -21.10 -20.51
CA SER A 4 -1.64 -19.86 -20.20
C SER A 4 -0.63 -18.71 -20.21
N SER A 5 -0.70 -17.88 -21.24
CA SER A 5 0.10 -16.65 -21.34
C SER A 5 -0.44 -15.62 -20.36
N ASN A 6 0.14 -15.56 -19.15
CA ASN A 6 -0.04 -14.44 -18.25
C ASN A 6 0.60 -13.19 -18.87
N ILE A 7 -0.20 -12.15 -19.14
CA ILE A 7 0.32 -10.85 -19.57
C ILE A 7 0.91 -10.16 -18.34
N VAL A 8 2.19 -10.42 -18.07
CA VAL A 8 2.95 -9.73 -17.03
C VAL A 8 3.50 -8.44 -17.62
N ARG A 9 2.83 -7.31 -17.34
CA ARG A 9 3.41 -5.98 -17.63
C ARG A 9 4.41 -5.64 -16.54
N ARG A 10 5.64 -6.16 -16.66
CA ARG A 10 6.76 -5.76 -15.79
C ARG A 10 7.11 -4.31 -16.05
N GLY A 11 6.93 -3.45 -15.05
CA GLY A 11 7.57 -2.14 -15.03
C GLY A 11 9.09 -2.31 -14.99
N VAL A 12 9.80 -1.68 -15.93
CA VAL A 12 11.26 -1.63 -15.92
C VAL A 12 11.66 -0.55 -14.92
N PHE A 13 12.09 -0.95 -13.73
CA PHE A 13 12.59 -0.03 -12.71
C PHE A 13 14.10 0.19 -12.95
N HIS A 14 14.47 1.33 -13.51
CA HIS A 14 15.87 1.75 -13.55
C HIS A 14 16.33 2.07 -12.12
N SER A 15 17.50 1.58 -11.74
CA SER A 15 18.12 1.86 -10.44
C SER A 15 18.44 3.35 -10.32
N ALA A 16 17.49 4.13 -9.79
CA ALA A 16 17.68 5.55 -9.57
C ALA A 16 18.85 5.78 -8.59
N PRO A 17 19.76 6.73 -8.87
CA PRO A 17 20.87 7.05 -7.98
C PRO A 17 20.35 7.50 -6.60
N ALA A 18 20.96 6.99 -5.53
CA ALA A 18 20.61 7.32 -4.15
C ALA A 18 21.03 8.74 -3.76
N THR A 19 21.99 9.29 -4.49
CA THR A 19 22.66 10.56 -4.19
C THR A 19 22.43 11.50 -5.37
N TYR A 20 22.22 12.79 -5.07
CA TYR A 20 22.05 13.82 -6.09
C TYR A 20 23.28 13.83 -7.02
N PRO A 21 23.09 13.68 -8.35
CA PRO A 21 24.20 13.45 -9.28
C PRO A 21 25.01 14.71 -9.62
N PHE A 22 24.53 15.89 -9.25
CA PHE A 22 25.22 17.15 -9.46
C PHE A 22 25.88 17.62 -8.16
N VAL A 23 26.99 18.35 -8.27
CA VAL A 23 27.62 19.01 -7.13
C VAL A 23 26.57 19.94 -6.49
N LYS A 24 26.37 19.84 -5.17
CA LYS A 24 25.39 20.65 -4.43
C LYS A 24 25.61 22.14 -4.78
N PRO A 25 24.66 22.83 -5.45
CA PRO A 25 24.91 24.13 -6.07
C PRO A 25 25.11 25.28 -5.07
N PHE A 26 24.98 25.01 -3.77
CA PHE A 26 25.01 26.01 -2.70
C PHE A 26 25.97 25.66 -1.56
N ASN A 27 26.97 24.80 -1.80
CA ASN A 27 28.12 24.80 -0.89
C ASN A 27 28.69 26.23 -0.87
N ASP A 28 28.98 26.76 0.32
CA ASP A 28 29.57 28.08 0.54
C ASP A 28 28.62 29.30 0.39
N THR A 29 27.31 29.12 0.58
CA THR A 29 26.43 30.27 0.84
C THR A 29 26.57 30.75 2.29
N PRO A 30 26.44 32.06 2.59
CA PRO A 30 26.58 32.59 3.95
C PRO A 30 25.62 31.97 4.99
N HIS A 31 24.52 31.37 4.53
CA HIS A 31 23.53 30.68 5.36
C HIS A 31 23.83 29.18 5.59
N ASP A 32 24.85 28.60 4.93
CA ASP A 32 25.30 27.22 5.19
C ASP A 32 26.16 27.12 6.48
N GLN A 33 26.37 28.25 7.18
CA GLN A 33 27.07 28.34 8.47
C GLN A 33 26.25 27.86 9.68
N ASP A 34 24.97 27.50 9.51
CA ASP A 34 24.16 26.89 10.57
C ASP A 34 24.57 25.44 10.88
N ARG A 35 25.61 24.90 10.22
CA ARG A 35 26.37 23.75 10.72
C ARG A 35 27.21 24.16 11.92
N HIS A 36 26.54 24.39 13.06
CA HIS A 36 27.21 24.69 14.31
C HIS A 36 28.24 23.60 14.67
N ARG A 37 29.33 24.02 15.31
CA ARG A 37 30.36 23.14 15.90
C ARG A 37 29.78 22.10 16.89
N TYR A 38 28.55 22.32 17.35
CA TYR A 38 27.75 21.44 18.21
C TYR A 38 26.91 20.39 17.48
N ASP A 39 26.76 20.44 16.15
CA ASP A 39 26.13 19.33 15.39
C ASP A 39 27.05 18.11 15.25
N ARG A 40 28.32 18.28 15.64
CA ARG A 40 29.28 17.18 15.86
C ARG A 40 29.28 16.71 17.32
N VAL A 41 28.19 16.89 18.08
CA VAL A 41 28.04 16.10 19.30
C VAL A 41 28.00 14.65 18.87
N SER A 42 29.08 13.96 19.21
CA SER A 42 29.30 12.53 19.11
C SER A 42 28.12 11.79 19.70
N THR A 43 27.11 11.60 18.89
CA THR A 43 26.07 10.67 19.21
C THR A 43 26.69 9.30 19.03
N LEU A 44 27.09 8.74 20.16
CA LEU A 44 27.19 7.31 20.42
C LEU A 44 25.79 6.70 20.18
N HIS A 45 25.32 6.81 18.94
CA HIS A 45 24.03 6.35 18.51
C HIS A 45 24.10 4.83 18.63
N LYS A 46 23.36 4.27 19.59
CA LYS A 46 22.92 2.88 19.47
C LYS A 46 22.41 2.74 18.04
N LYS A 47 23.11 1.96 17.21
CA LYS A 47 22.74 1.75 15.82
C LYS A 47 21.28 1.32 15.81
N LYS A 48 20.41 2.19 15.29
CA LYS A 48 19.01 1.86 15.08
C LYS A 48 18.96 0.96 13.86
N ASP A 49 18.07 -0.02 13.89
CA ASP A 49 17.93 -0.95 12.78
C ASP A 49 17.17 -0.35 11.58
N TRP A 50 16.54 0.81 11.75
CA TRP A 50 15.84 1.53 10.69
C TRP A 50 16.68 2.71 10.17
N PRO A 51 16.49 3.13 8.91
CA PRO A 51 17.30 4.17 8.31
C PRO A 51 17.01 5.56 8.91
N GLU A 52 18.03 6.41 8.93
CA GLU A 52 18.00 7.73 9.60
C GLU A 52 16.93 8.68 9.03
N TRP A 53 16.58 8.55 7.75
CA TRP A 53 15.58 9.40 7.10
C TRP A 53 14.18 9.27 7.73
N MET A 54 13.88 8.17 8.43
CA MET A 54 12.61 8.03 9.16
C MET A 54 12.55 8.91 10.42
N ASP A 55 13.71 9.38 10.91
CA ASP A 55 13.83 10.22 12.09
C ASP A 55 14.08 11.68 11.74
N ARG A 56 14.96 11.94 10.76
CA ARG A 56 15.41 13.31 10.40
C ARG A 56 14.95 13.76 9.01
N GLY A 57 14.32 12.89 8.24
CA GLY A 57 13.98 13.15 6.85
C GLY A 57 15.18 12.96 5.93
N ALA A 58 14.92 12.79 4.64
CA ALA A 58 15.96 12.73 3.62
C ALA A 58 16.33 14.11 3.05
N ASP A 59 15.48 15.11 3.26
CA ASP A 59 15.64 16.47 2.77
C ASP A 59 15.48 17.50 3.91
N GLY A 60 15.69 18.78 3.59
CA GLY A 60 15.52 19.88 4.54
C GLY A 60 14.06 20.15 4.94
N THR A 61 13.08 19.48 4.33
CA THR A 61 11.66 19.63 4.68
C THR A 61 11.18 18.56 5.67
N GLY A 62 11.98 17.51 5.88
CA GLY A 62 11.64 16.37 6.73
C GLY A 62 10.87 15.27 6.00
N HIS A 63 11.01 15.16 4.69
CA HIS A 63 10.38 14.14 3.86
C HIS A 63 10.82 12.74 4.30
N GLY A 64 9.83 11.88 4.55
CA GLY A 64 10.05 10.52 5.05
C GLY A 64 9.98 10.37 6.58
N ILE A 65 9.89 11.46 7.36
CA ILE A 65 9.67 11.35 8.81
C ILE A 65 8.28 10.77 9.10
N GLY A 66 8.24 9.67 9.84
CA GLY A 66 6.98 9.01 10.18
C GLY A 66 7.18 7.62 10.76
N LEU A 67 6.07 6.95 11.10
CA LEU A 67 6.08 5.55 11.47
C LEU A 67 5.82 4.67 10.24
N HIS A 68 6.80 3.84 9.90
CA HIS A 68 6.76 2.99 8.71
C HIS A 68 6.65 1.52 9.11
N ARG A 69 5.62 0.85 8.60
CA ARG A 69 5.40 -0.59 8.79
C ARG A 69 6.08 -1.35 7.67
N SER A 70 7.04 -2.23 7.96
CA SER A 70 7.65 -3.11 6.95
C SER A 70 6.87 -4.42 6.81
N HIS A 71 6.88 -5.01 5.62
CA HIS A 71 6.35 -6.36 5.43
C HIS A 71 7.24 -7.38 6.15
N PRO A 72 6.71 -8.45 6.76
CA PRO A 72 7.53 -9.44 7.46
C PRO A 72 8.61 -10.09 6.59
N LEU A 73 8.30 -10.30 5.30
CA LEU A 73 9.22 -10.86 4.31
C LEU A 73 10.08 -9.80 3.59
N SER A 74 9.84 -8.51 3.84
CA SER A 74 10.64 -7.45 3.21
C SER A 74 12.01 -7.37 3.86
N LYS A 75 13.02 -7.06 3.05
CA LYS A 75 14.37 -6.75 3.54
C LYS A 75 14.42 -5.39 4.23
N LEU A 76 13.49 -4.49 3.93
CA LEU A 76 13.43 -3.14 4.49
C LEU A 76 13.05 -3.19 5.98
N LYS A 77 13.71 -2.36 6.78
CA LYS A 77 13.46 -2.24 8.21
C LYS A 77 12.72 -0.94 8.51
N GLY A 78 11.47 -1.07 8.96
CA GLY A 78 10.66 0.04 9.45
C GLY A 78 10.95 0.38 10.91
N ASN A 79 10.56 1.59 11.33
CA ASN A 79 10.68 2.07 12.70
C ASN A 79 9.43 1.81 13.57
N LEU A 80 8.43 1.09 13.06
CA LEU A 80 7.28 0.63 13.85
C LEU A 80 7.66 -0.58 14.70
N ARG A 81 8.05 -0.33 15.95
CA ARG A 81 8.42 -1.36 16.92
C ARG A 81 7.46 -1.37 18.11
N ARG A 82 7.34 -2.56 18.72
CA ARG A 82 6.48 -2.79 19.89
C ARG A 82 7.28 -3.16 21.14
N GLY A 83 8.61 -3.01 21.10
CA GLY A 83 9.47 -3.21 22.27
C GLY A 83 9.20 -2.14 23.32
N PRO A 84 9.37 -2.45 24.63
CA PRO A 84 9.05 -1.52 25.72
C PRO A 84 9.81 -0.20 25.63
N SER A 85 11.02 -0.20 25.06
CA SER A 85 11.82 1.01 24.80
C SER A 85 11.27 1.89 23.67
N ASP A 86 10.56 1.30 22.70
CA ASP A 86 10.12 1.98 21.48
C ASP A 86 8.66 2.45 21.56
N VAL A 87 7.84 1.82 22.41
CA VAL A 87 6.42 2.17 22.60
C VAL A 87 6.22 3.66 22.92
N PRO A 88 6.98 4.30 23.84
CA PRO A 88 6.80 5.73 24.13
C PRO A 88 6.99 6.61 22.90
N ARG A 89 8.00 6.31 22.08
CA ARG A 89 8.26 7.04 20.83
C ARG A 89 7.10 6.88 19.84
N VAL A 90 6.65 5.63 19.64
CA VAL A 90 5.56 5.32 18.70
C VAL A 90 4.26 6.02 19.12
N LEU A 91 3.91 5.97 20.40
CA LEU A 91 2.73 6.65 20.94
C LEU A 91 2.84 8.17 20.82
N ASN A 92 4.01 8.74 21.12
CA ASN A 92 4.24 10.18 20.96
C ASN A 92 4.07 10.60 19.50
N MET A 93 4.59 9.85 18.53
CA MET A 93 4.37 10.16 17.12
C MET A 93 2.90 10.05 16.72
N MET A 94 2.14 9.09 17.26
CA MET A 94 0.71 8.95 16.99
C MET A 94 -0.13 10.09 17.56
N ILE A 95 0.18 10.57 18.76
CA ILE A 95 -0.62 11.57 19.49
C ILE A 95 -0.13 12.99 19.19
N GLN A 96 1.18 13.20 19.27
CA GLN A 96 1.80 14.52 19.16
C GLN A 96 2.43 14.75 17.79
N GLY A 97 2.60 13.76 16.92
CA GLY A 97 3.33 13.94 15.67
C GLY A 97 4.81 14.27 15.90
N VAL A 98 5.46 14.87 14.90
CA VAL A 98 6.86 15.32 15.00
C VAL A 98 6.93 16.79 14.62
N TRP A 99 7.42 17.65 15.52
CA TRP A 99 7.67 19.04 15.18
C TRP A 99 9.02 19.18 14.47
N HIS A 100 8.98 19.51 13.18
CA HIS A 100 10.20 19.69 12.40
C HIS A 100 10.77 21.10 12.56
N LYS A 101 12.09 21.24 12.42
CA LYS A 101 12.79 22.53 12.56
C LYS A 101 12.40 23.55 11.49
N SER A 102 11.83 23.09 10.37
CA SER A 102 11.24 23.96 9.35
C SER A 102 9.93 24.65 9.78
N GLY A 103 9.47 24.46 11.02
CA GLY A 103 8.23 25.06 11.54
C GLY A 103 6.96 24.31 11.15
N VAL A 104 7.08 23.10 10.59
CA VAL A 104 5.95 22.28 10.16
C VAL A 104 5.87 21.00 11.00
N LYS A 105 4.65 20.64 11.39
CA LYS A 105 4.36 19.37 12.06
C LYS A 105 4.25 18.25 11.02
N LEU A 106 5.05 17.21 11.20
CA LEU A 106 5.15 16.03 10.32
C LEU A 106 4.49 14.82 10.98
N TYR A 107 4.12 13.85 10.14
CA TYR A 107 3.41 12.62 10.47
C TYR A 107 1.98 12.79 11.03
N PHE A 108 1.75 13.69 11.99
CA PHE A 108 0.42 13.99 12.52
C PHE A 108 0.25 15.49 12.81
N ARG A 109 -0.61 16.18 12.06
CA ARG A 109 -0.87 17.63 12.22
C ARG A 109 -2.02 17.94 13.17
N GLY A 110 -3.01 17.05 13.27
CA GLY A 110 -4.20 17.22 14.12
C GLY A 110 -5.36 16.34 13.62
N GLY A 111 -6.48 16.34 14.35
CA GLY A 111 -7.67 15.55 14.02
C GLY A 111 -7.55 14.09 14.44
N LYS A 112 -7.77 13.15 13.51
CA LYS A 112 -7.76 11.71 13.80
C LYS A 112 -6.32 11.16 13.86
N PRO A 113 -5.90 10.52 14.96
CA PRO A 113 -4.55 9.98 15.07
C PRO A 113 -4.30 8.88 14.02
N PRO A 114 -3.09 8.82 13.43
CA PRO A 114 -2.73 7.77 12.49
C PRO A 114 -2.67 6.41 13.19
N ASN A 115 -3.09 5.36 12.49
CA ASN A 115 -2.97 3.99 12.99
C ASN A 115 -1.82 3.26 12.26
N PRO A 116 -0.61 3.21 12.83
CA PRO A 116 0.56 2.65 12.16
C PRO A 116 0.46 1.13 11.92
N SER A 117 -0.38 0.42 12.68
CA SER A 117 -0.61 -1.01 12.46
C SER A 117 -1.30 -1.31 11.12
N LYS A 118 -2.07 -0.34 10.59
CA LYS A 118 -2.83 -0.46 9.34
C LYS A 118 -2.21 0.30 8.17
N HIS A 119 -1.07 0.97 8.37
CA HIS A 119 -0.40 1.64 7.26
C HIS A 119 0.01 0.63 6.18
N PRO A 120 0.02 1.04 4.90
CA PRO A 120 0.59 0.21 3.84
C PRO A 120 2.03 -0.13 4.18
N TYR A 121 2.48 -1.28 3.67
CA TYR A 121 3.85 -1.72 3.91
C TYR A 121 4.84 -0.80 3.18
N LEU A 122 6.00 -0.57 3.81
CA LEU A 122 7.09 0.19 3.22
C LEU A 122 7.64 -0.52 1.98
N THR A 123 7.74 0.22 0.87
CA THR A 123 8.15 -0.32 -0.45
C THR A 123 9.53 0.17 -0.89
N GLY A 124 10.11 1.14 -0.19
CA GLY A 124 11.30 1.82 -0.68
C GLY A 124 11.81 2.90 0.25
N GLU A 125 12.46 3.89 -0.33
CA GLU A 125 13.08 4.99 0.39
C GLU A 125 12.98 6.31 -0.39
N PRO A 126 13.02 7.46 0.29
CA PRO A 126 12.97 8.75 -0.37
C PRO A 126 14.22 9.01 -1.21
N CYS A 127 14.04 9.70 -2.34
CA CYS A 127 15.10 10.08 -3.28
C CYS A 127 14.91 11.55 -3.67
N PRO A 128 15.95 12.40 -3.58
CA PRO A 128 15.81 13.83 -3.92
C PRO A 128 15.52 14.08 -5.40
N VAL A 129 15.87 13.14 -6.29
CA VAL A 129 15.68 13.30 -7.74
C VAL A 129 14.25 12.92 -8.17
N TYR A 130 13.72 11.81 -7.66
CA TYR A 130 12.43 11.24 -8.10
C TYR A 130 11.33 11.26 -7.02
N GLY A 131 11.63 11.79 -5.84
CA GLY A 131 10.75 11.75 -4.67
C GLY A 131 10.84 10.42 -3.91
N TRP A 132 10.46 9.31 -4.55
CA TRP A 132 10.45 7.98 -3.93
C TRP A 132 11.05 6.91 -4.83
N ARG A 133 12.03 6.17 -4.33
CA ARG A 133 12.65 5.03 -4.99
C ARG A 133 12.06 3.74 -4.44
N VAL A 134 11.43 2.93 -5.30
CA VAL A 134 10.93 1.60 -4.91
C VAL A 134 12.10 0.62 -4.84
N THR A 135 12.41 0.15 -3.63
CA THR A 135 13.53 -0.77 -3.36
C THR A 135 13.05 -2.22 -3.21
N ASP A 136 11.82 -2.42 -2.75
CA ASP A 136 11.21 -3.74 -2.58
C ASP A 136 9.85 -3.81 -3.32
N PRO A 137 9.88 -4.12 -4.63
CA PRO A 137 8.66 -4.21 -5.43
C PRO A 137 7.77 -5.39 -5.03
N GLY A 138 8.32 -6.43 -4.41
CA GLY A 138 7.56 -7.62 -4.00
C GLY A 138 6.57 -7.35 -2.86
N VAL A 139 6.69 -6.21 -2.18
CA VAL A 139 5.74 -5.75 -1.17
C VAL A 139 4.45 -5.22 -1.79
N ILE A 140 4.51 -4.73 -3.03
CA ILE A 140 3.37 -4.18 -3.75
C ILE A 140 2.49 -5.35 -4.22
N ARG A 141 1.22 -5.34 -3.81
CA ARG A 141 0.27 -6.39 -4.18
C ARG A 141 -0.25 -6.14 -5.59
N GLU A 142 0.20 -6.96 -6.52
CA GLU A 142 -0.38 -7.05 -7.86
C GLU A 142 -1.52 -8.07 -7.83
N PHE A 143 -2.74 -7.60 -8.10
CA PHE A 143 -3.92 -8.47 -8.13
C PHE A 143 -4.09 -9.05 -9.54
N SER A 144 -3.45 -10.19 -9.80
CA SER A 144 -3.62 -10.92 -11.05
C SER A 144 -4.98 -11.64 -11.07
N VAL A 145 -5.96 -11.02 -11.72
CA VAL A 145 -7.25 -11.66 -11.97
C VAL A 145 -7.10 -12.60 -13.17
N PRO A 146 -7.51 -13.88 -13.06
CA PRO A 146 -7.41 -14.80 -14.19
C PRO A 146 -8.27 -14.30 -15.35
N ALA A 147 -7.79 -14.49 -16.58
CA ALA A 147 -8.61 -14.26 -17.76
C ALA A 147 -9.84 -15.17 -17.69
N VAL A 148 -11.00 -14.65 -18.12
CA VAL A 148 -12.24 -15.42 -18.14
C VAL A 148 -12.10 -16.51 -19.20
N GLU A 149 -11.91 -17.75 -18.77
CA GLU A 149 -11.97 -18.92 -19.65
C GLU A 149 -13.36 -19.04 -20.28
N LYS A 150 -13.44 -19.57 -21.51
CA LYS A 150 -14.71 -19.71 -22.25
C LYS A 150 -15.79 -20.45 -21.44
N ASP A 151 -15.38 -21.41 -20.62
CA ASP A 151 -16.29 -22.21 -19.79
C ASP A 151 -16.77 -21.46 -18.53
N LYS A 152 -16.00 -20.46 -18.08
CA LYS A 152 -16.27 -19.65 -16.88
C LYS A 152 -17.11 -18.40 -17.18
N VAL A 153 -17.39 -18.10 -18.45
CA VAL A 153 -18.26 -16.97 -18.86
C VAL A 153 -19.66 -17.09 -18.28
N ARG A 154 -20.13 -18.32 -18.03
CA ARG A 154 -21.46 -18.58 -17.47
C ARG A 154 -21.54 -18.36 -15.96
N TYR A 155 -20.41 -18.23 -15.27
CA TYR A 155 -20.40 -18.05 -13.82
C TYR A 155 -20.91 -16.67 -13.44
N LYS A 156 -21.87 -16.66 -12.52
CA LYS A 156 -22.43 -15.46 -11.88
C LYS A 156 -22.15 -15.52 -10.38
N PRO A 157 -22.09 -14.38 -9.66
CA PRO A 157 -21.78 -14.36 -8.23
C PRO A 157 -22.80 -15.10 -7.36
N TYR A 158 -24.02 -15.30 -7.87
CA TYR A 158 -25.09 -16.04 -7.21
C TYR A 158 -25.56 -17.20 -8.10
N VAL A 159 -25.94 -18.30 -7.46
CA VAL A 159 -26.48 -19.51 -8.10
C VAL A 159 -28.01 -19.49 -8.06
N ALA A 160 -28.67 -19.96 -9.12
CA ALA A 160 -30.12 -20.04 -9.16
C ALA A 160 -30.65 -21.05 -8.12
N LEU A 161 -31.78 -20.72 -7.49
CA LEU A 161 -32.31 -21.48 -6.36
C LEU A 161 -32.75 -22.92 -6.75
N GLN A 162 -33.22 -23.11 -7.98
CA GLN A 162 -33.61 -24.44 -8.49
C GLN A 162 -32.38 -25.34 -8.75
N GLU A 163 -31.26 -24.77 -9.23
CA GLU A 163 -30.02 -25.50 -9.49
C GLU A 163 -29.39 -26.06 -8.19
N ARG A 164 -29.58 -25.39 -7.05
CA ARG A 164 -29.16 -25.91 -5.73
C ARG A 164 -29.82 -27.25 -5.37
N LYS A 165 -31.07 -27.48 -5.79
CA LYS A 165 -31.81 -28.71 -5.48
C LYS A 165 -31.24 -29.92 -6.23
N ILE A 166 -30.61 -29.66 -7.38
CA ILE A 166 -30.03 -30.69 -8.27
C ILE A 166 -28.64 -31.11 -7.77
N MET A 167 -27.85 -30.21 -7.18
CA MET A 167 -26.50 -30.53 -6.69
C MET A 167 -26.44 -31.48 -5.47
N ASN A 168 -27.58 -31.83 -4.87
CA ASN A 168 -27.68 -32.84 -3.81
C ASN A 168 -28.12 -34.22 -4.32
N PHE A 169 -28.36 -34.36 -5.63
CA PHE A 169 -28.65 -35.64 -6.26
C PHE A 169 -27.56 -35.89 -7.29
N ASP A 170 -26.66 -36.80 -6.92
CA ASP A 170 -25.71 -37.56 -7.72
C ASP A 170 -25.47 -37.10 -9.15
N ALA A 171 -24.19 -36.88 -9.45
CA ALA A 171 -23.64 -36.91 -10.79
C ALA A 171 -24.09 -38.20 -11.49
N THR A 172 -25.14 -38.14 -12.32
CA THR A 172 -25.36 -39.07 -13.44
C THR A 172 -26.51 -38.60 -14.34
N VAL A 173 -26.24 -38.76 -15.63
CA VAL A 173 -27.11 -38.79 -16.82
C VAL A 173 -27.42 -37.46 -17.53
N PRO A 174 -26.94 -37.30 -18.78
CA PRO A 174 -27.30 -36.21 -19.66
C PRO A 174 -28.63 -36.52 -20.36
N ALA A 175 -29.55 -35.56 -20.44
CA ALA A 175 -30.70 -35.69 -21.32
C ALA A 175 -31.15 -34.33 -21.88
N LYS A 176 -30.89 -34.22 -23.19
CA LYS A 176 -31.73 -33.60 -24.24
C LYS A 176 -31.95 -32.09 -24.20
N VAL A 177 -31.24 -31.48 -25.16
CA VAL A 177 -31.65 -30.38 -26.04
C VAL A 177 -33.17 -30.30 -26.21
N GLY A 178 -33.74 -29.12 -25.94
CA GLY A 178 -35.14 -28.81 -26.18
C GLY A 178 -35.46 -27.34 -25.88
N GLU A 179 -35.52 -26.55 -26.95
CA GLU A 179 -36.32 -25.34 -27.13
C GLU A 179 -35.95 -24.08 -26.30
N THR A 180 -35.15 -23.24 -26.95
CA THR A 180 -35.05 -21.80 -26.68
C THR A 180 -36.42 -21.13 -26.85
N GLY A 181 -37.12 -20.94 -25.74
CA GLY A 181 -38.19 -19.94 -25.67
C GLY A 181 -37.59 -18.55 -25.83
N ASP A 182 -38.06 -17.81 -26.83
CA ASP A 182 -37.76 -16.40 -27.06
C ASP A 182 -37.93 -15.59 -25.76
N GLN A 183 -36.82 -15.13 -25.19
CA GLN A 183 -36.84 -14.14 -24.13
C GLN A 183 -37.00 -12.77 -24.78
N SER A 184 -38.26 -12.36 -24.92
CA SER A 184 -38.64 -10.98 -25.18
C SER A 184 -37.87 -10.03 -24.26
N GLU A 185 -37.17 -9.07 -24.85
CA GLU A 185 -36.60 -7.91 -24.17
C GLU A 185 -37.71 -7.17 -23.41
N LYS A 186 -37.71 -7.25 -22.09
CA LYS A 186 -38.48 -6.35 -21.22
C LYS A 186 -37.52 -5.51 -20.39
N PRO A 187 -37.42 -4.19 -20.62
CA PRO A 187 -36.76 -3.29 -19.69
C PRO A 187 -37.77 -2.87 -18.62
N ASP A 188 -38.08 -3.75 -17.66
CA ASP A 188 -38.91 -3.40 -16.51
C ASP A 188 -38.04 -3.30 -15.25
N SER A 189 -37.28 -2.21 -15.14
CA SER A 189 -36.76 -1.81 -13.83
C SER A 189 -37.93 -1.34 -12.97
N LYS A 190 -38.50 -2.26 -12.17
CA LYS A 190 -39.56 -1.94 -11.20
C LYS A 190 -39.06 -0.84 -10.24
N PRO A 191 -39.90 0.17 -9.90
CA PRO A 191 -39.46 1.27 -9.07
C PRO A 191 -39.12 0.78 -7.65
N LEU A 192 -37.86 0.95 -7.26
CA LEU A 192 -37.40 0.72 -5.90
C LEU A 192 -37.85 1.91 -5.03
N MET A 193 -38.68 1.65 -4.01
CA MET A 193 -39.11 2.69 -3.07
C MET A 193 -38.23 2.72 -1.81
N LYS A 194 -38.09 3.90 -1.21
CA LYS A 194 -37.44 4.08 0.10
C LYS A 194 -38.21 3.29 1.16
N ARG A 195 -37.57 2.31 1.79
CA ARG A 195 -38.12 1.54 2.93
C ARG A 195 -37.25 1.75 4.17
N LEU A 196 -37.86 1.62 5.35
CA LEU A 196 -37.16 1.68 6.63
C LEU A 196 -36.32 0.42 6.90
N PHE A 197 -36.75 -0.72 6.36
CA PHE A 197 -36.13 -2.02 6.57
C PHE A 197 -36.48 -2.96 5.42
N PHE A 198 -35.55 -3.87 5.09
CA PHE A 198 -35.77 -4.96 4.13
C PHE A 198 -35.43 -6.29 4.80
N TRP A 199 -36.44 -7.13 5.02
CA TRP A 199 -36.25 -8.54 5.39
C TRP A 199 -35.91 -9.36 4.13
N LYS A 200 -35.01 -10.35 4.24
CA LYS A 200 -34.59 -11.24 3.15
C LYS A 200 -34.99 -12.67 3.42
#